data_AF-A0A3B8K620-F1
#
_entry.id   AF-A0A3B8K620-F1
#
_cell.length_a   1.000
_cell.length_b   1.000
_cell.length_c   1.000
_cell.angle_alpha   90.00
_cell.angle_beta   90.00
_cell.angle_gamma   90.00
#
_symmetry.space_group_name_H-M   'P 1'
#
loop_
_entity.id
_entity.type
_entity.pdbx_description
1 polymer ?
#
loop_
_entity_poly.entity_id
_entity_poly.type
_entity_poly.pdbx_seq_one_letter_code
_entity_poly.pdbx_strand_id
1 'polypeptide(L)'
;MVNLTQIAWPLPNTNVPTCVIHGHRGARGLAPENTLAGFACASAIGVHGLELDVLISADEKMVVHHDPRLNSDLCRDPSGNWV
;
A
#
# COMPACT_ATOMS: atom_id res chain seq x y z
N MET A 1 -22.00 -6.59 6.47
CA MET A 1 -22.27 -5.14 6.43
C MET A 1 -21.11 -4.44 7.14
N VAL A 2 -20.28 -3.70 6.43
CA VAL A 2 -19.27 -2.84 7.07
C VAL A 2 -19.99 -1.62 7.64
N ASN A 3 -19.73 -1.32 8.91
CA ASN A 3 -20.28 -0.16 9.58
C ASN A 3 -19.61 1.11 9.03
N LEU A 4 -20.35 1.88 8.23
CA LEU A 4 -19.85 3.10 7.58
C LEU A 4 -19.52 4.23 8.58
N THR A 5 -19.77 4.06 9.88
CA THR A 5 -19.39 5.06 10.91
C THR A 5 -17.90 5.07 11.25
N GLN A 6 -17.11 4.09 10.76
CA GLN A 6 -15.63 4.14 10.83
C GLN A 6 -14.98 4.88 9.65
N ILE A 7 -15.76 5.36 8.68
CA ILE A 7 -15.29 6.05 7.47
C ILE A 7 -15.66 7.54 7.49
N ALA A 8 -15.77 8.15 8.68
CA ALA A 8 -15.97 9.59 8.80
C ALA A 8 -14.59 10.29 8.80
N TRP A 9 -14.12 10.66 7.61
CA TRP A 9 -13.11 11.70 7.48
C TRP A 9 -13.79 13.07 7.29
N PRO A 10 -13.41 14.11 8.05
CA PRO A 10 -12.39 14.09 9.09
C PRO A 10 -12.93 13.64 10.44
N LEU A 11 -12.05 13.06 11.28
CA LEU A 11 -12.39 12.79 12.67
C LEU A 11 -12.69 14.13 13.38
N PRO A 12 -13.73 14.21 14.23
CA PRO A 12 -14.02 15.41 14.98
C PRO A 12 -12.78 15.83 15.80
N ASN A 13 -12.36 17.09 15.64
CA ASN A 13 -11.21 17.75 16.29
C ASN A 13 -9.82 17.57 15.65
N THR A 14 -9.71 17.31 14.34
CA THR A 14 -8.41 17.32 13.65
C THR A 14 -8.22 18.57 12.79
N ASN A 15 -7.06 19.23 12.91
CA ASN A 15 -6.62 20.27 11.98
C ASN A 15 -6.17 19.56 10.71
N VAL A 16 -7.12 19.18 9.87
CA VAL A 16 -6.88 18.41 8.66
C VAL A 16 -6.04 19.25 7.71
N PRO A 17 -4.87 18.78 7.25
CA PRO A 17 -4.10 19.51 6.27
C PRO A 17 -4.95 19.72 5.02
N THR A 18 -4.86 20.90 4.44
CA THR A 18 -5.59 21.27 3.21
C THR A 18 -5.25 20.35 2.03
N CYS A 19 -4.13 19.62 2.10
CA CYS A 19 -3.75 18.55 1.18
C CYS A 19 -3.27 17.34 1.98
N VAL A 20 -3.86 16.17 1.72
CA VAL A 20 -3.44 14.90 2.30
C VAL A 20 -2.46 14.23 1.35
N ILE A 21 -1.33 13.79 1.89
CA ILE A 21 -0.25 13.12 1.15
C ILE A 21 -0.37 11.62 1.38
N HIS A 22 -0.62 10.86 0.33
CA HIS A 22 -0.69 9.41 0.39
C HIS A 22 0.60 8.82 -0.16
N GLY A 23 1.17 7.88 0.59
CA GLY A 23 2.24 7.03 0.07
C GLY A 23 1.68 6.04 -0.94
N HIS A 24 1.81 6.37 -2.23
CA HIS A 24 1.37 5.52 -3.34
C HIS A 24 2.14 4.18 -3.33
N ARG A 25 1.41 3.11 -3.07
CA ARG A 25 1.88 1.73 -2.86
C ARG A 25 2.99 1.66 -1.82
N GLY A 26 2.84 2.44 -0.75
CA GLY A 26 3.92 2.77 0.17
C GLY A 26 4.77 3.92 -0.38
N ALA A 27 6.06 3.68 -0.62
CA ALA A 27 6.99 4.68 -1.13
C ALA A 27 7.67 4.18 -2.40
N ARG A 28 6.89 3.86 -3.44
CA ARG A 28 7.39 3.17 -4.66
C ARG A 28 8.65 3.77 -5.30
N GLY A 29 8.85 5.09 -5.18
CA GLY A 29 10.05 5.76 -5.69
C GLY A 29 11.32 5.55 -4.85
N LEU A 30 11.18 5.07 -3.61
CA LEU A 30 12.26 4.92 -2.63
C LEU A 30 12.46 3.47 -2.16
N ALA A 31 11.42 2.65 -2.22
CA ALA A 31 11.41 1.26 -1.76
C ALA A 31 10.43 0.43 -2.61
N PRO A 32 10.56 -0.91 -2.64
CA PRO A 32 9.67 -1.78 -3.42
C PRO A 32 8.20 -1.53 -3.08
N GLU A 33 7.38 -1.31 -4.11
CA GLU A 33 5.95 -1.05 -3.97
C GLU A 33 5.20 -2.21 -3.30
N ASN A 34 4.12 -1.89 -2.57
CA ASN A 34 3.22 -2.89 -1.99
C ASN A 34 3.91 -3.92 -1.06
N THR A 35 5.07 -3.54 -0.48
CA THR A 35 5.80 -4.35 0.50
C THR A 35 5.80 -3.71 1.88
N LEU A 36 6.01 -4.51 2.93
CA LEU A 36 6.19 -3.99 4.29
C LEU A 36 7.34 -2.98 4.39
N ALA A 37 8.42 -3.18 3.63
CA ALA A 37 9.53 -2.22 3.56
C ALA A 37 9.10 -0.89 2.93
N GLY A 38 8.32 -0.93 1.85
CA GLY A 38 7.73 0.25 1.21
C GLY A 38 6.79 1.02 2.14
N PHE A 39 5.95 0.32 2.90
CA PHE A 39 5.05 0.93 3.89
C PHE A 39 5.80 1.51 5.08
N ALA A 40 6.81 0.82 5.60
CA ALA A 40 7.67 1.33 6.66
C ALA A 40 8.42 2.60 6.21
N CYS A 41 8.93 2.62 4.98
CA CYS A 41 9.57 3.80 4.40
C CYS A 41 8.59 4.98 4.29
N ALA A 42 7.39 4.76 3.74
CA ALA A 42 6.35 5.78 3.64
C ALA A 42 5.93 6.35 5.00
N SER A 43 5.78 5.47 6.00
CA SER A 43 5.49 5.89 7.37
C SER A 43 6.62 6.72 7.98
N ALA A 44 7.87 6.33 7.77
CA ALA A 44 9.04 7.05 8.27
C ALA A 44 9.22 8.46 7.67
N ILE A 45 8.81 8.67 6.41
CA ILE A 45 8.86 10.00 5.75
C ILE A 45 7.66 10.90 6.11
N GLY A 46 6.70 10.41 6.91
CA GLY A 46 5.61 11.22 7.45
C GLY A 46 4.43 11.47 6.49
N VAL A 47 4.12 10.50 5.61
CA VAL A 47 2.87 10.59 4.82
C VAL A 47 1.64 10.54 5.74
N HIS A 48 0.54 11.12 5.30
CA HIS A 48 -0.71 11.15 6.07
C HIS A 48 -1.50 9.84 5.96
N GLY A 49 -1.32 9.11 4.86
CA GLY A 49 -1.98 7.84 4.61
C GLY A 49 -1.14 6.91 3.75
N LEU A 50 -1.35 5.61 3.91
CA LEU A 50 -0.77 4.58 3.03
C LEU A 50 -1.82 4.18 2.00
N GLU A 51 -1.41 4.14 0.74
CA GLU A 51 -2.21 3.59 -0.34
C GLU A 51 -1.62 2.23 -0.74
N LEU A 52 -2.51 1.30 -1.09
CA LEU A 52 -2.17 -0.05 -1.52
C LEU A 52 -3.24 -0.60 -2.46
N ASP A 53 -2.82 -1.58 -3.26
CA ASP A 53 -3.67 -2.33 -4.17
C ASP A 53 -3.90 -3.74 -3.64
N VAL A 54 -5.10 -4.28 -3.84
CA VAL A 54 -5.44 -5.65 -3.40
C VAL A 54 -6.08 -6.44 -4.54
N LEU A 55 -5.57 -7.66 -4.75
CA LEU A 55 -6.17 -8.67 -5.63
C LEU A 55 -6.52 -9.93 -4.84
N ILE A 56 -7.21 -10.86 -5.50
CA ILE A 56 -7.59 -12.16 -4.97
C ILE A 56 -6.84 -13.26 -5.73
N SER A 57 -6.20 -14.16 -5.00
CA SER A 57 -5.54 -15.34 -5.56
C SER A 57 -6.52 -16.45 -5.93
N ALA A 58 -6.05 -17.48 -6.65
CA ALA A 58 -6.88 -18.63 -7.04
C ALA A 58 -7.43 -19.43 -5.85
N ASP A 59 -6.75 -19.39 -4.70
CA ASP A 59 -7.17 -19.99 -3.42
C ASP A 59 -7.88 -18.97 -2.50
N GLU A 60 -8.45 -17.92 -3.09
CA GLU A 60 -9.32 -16.91 -2.45
C GLU A 60 -8.63 -16.11 -1.33
N LYS A 61 -7.31 -15.90 -1.42
CA LYS A 61 -6.58 -15.05 -0.48
C LYS A 61 -6.44 -13.64 -1.02
N MET A 62 -6.59 -12.66 -0.14
CA MET A 62 -6.25 -11.26 -0.45
C MET A 62 -4.73 -11.13 -0.52
N VAL A 63 -4.25 -10.55 -1.62
CA VAL A 63 -2.83 -10.33 -1.89
C VAL A 63 -2.62 -8.85 -2.20
N VAL A 64 -1.59 -8.25 -1.60
CA VAL A 64 -1.20 -6.86 -1.88
C VAL A 64 -0.29 -6.85 -3.10
N HIS A 65 -0.82 -6.40 -4.23
CA HIS A 65 -0.11 -6.31 -5.51
C HIS A 65 -0.92 -5.41 -6.44
N HIS A 66 -0.32 -4.87 -7.51
CA HIS A 66 -1.05 -3.98 -8.42
C HIS A 66 -1.53 -4.67 -9.69
N ASP A 67 -0.64 -5.41 -10.37
CA ASP A 67 -0.96 -5.99 -11.67
C ASP A 67 -1.65 -7.36 -11.53
N PRO A 68 -2.51 -7.77 -12.47
CA PRO A 68 -3.10 -9.10 -12.44
C PRO A 68 -2.10 -10.23 -12.72
N ARG A 69 -0.86 -9.90 -13.09
CA ARG A 69 0.21 -10.85 -13.39
C ARG A 69 1.50 -10.36 -12.76
N LEU A 70 2.25 -11.28 -12.14
CA LEU A 70 3.57 -10.98 -11.59
C LEU A 70 4.55 -10.66 -12.72
N ASN A 71 5.28 -9.56 -12.58
CA ASN A 71 6.41 -9.23 -13.43
C ASN A 71 7.68 -9.88 -12.84
N SER A 72 8.32 -10.77 -13.60
CA SER A 72 9.54 -11.46 -13.15
C SER A 72 10.70 -10.51 -12.86
N ASP A 73 10.76 -9.36 -13.52
CA ASP A 73 11.85 -8.39 -13.35
C ASP A 73 11.72 -7.61 -12.03
N LEU A 74 10.53 -7.62 -11.43
CA LEU A 74 10.21 -6.89 -10.20
C LEU A 74 9.99 -7.83 -9.00
N CYS A 75 9.51 -9.05 -9.26
CA CYS A 75 9.09 -9.99 -8.22
C CYS A 75 10.05 -11.18 -8.05
N ARG A 76 11.29 -11.07 -8.54
CA ARG A 76 12.34 -12.07 -8.31
C ARG A 76 13.61 -11.44 -7.76
N ASP A 77 14.32 -12.21 -6.94
CA ASP A 77 15.65 -11.85 -6.49
C ASP A 77 16.69 -12.04 -7.64
N PRO A 78 17.95 -11.57 -7.46
CA PRO A 78 19.00 -11.77 -8.46
C PRO A 78 19.33 -13.24 -8.76
N SER A 79 18.91 -14.18 -7.92
CA SER A 79 19.07 -15.63 -8.14
C SER A 79 17.88 -16.24 -8.91
N GLY A 80 16.84 -15.46 -9.18
CA GLY A 80 15.63 -15.87 -9.89
C GLY A 80 14.53 -16.47 -9.01
N ASN A 81 14.68 -16.44 -7.68
CA ASN A 81 13.65 -16.92 -6.76
C ASN A 81 12.53 -15.90 -6.64
N TRP A 82 11.28 -16.36 -6.52
CA TRP A 82 10.15 -15.49 -6.22
C TRP A 82 10.28 -14.91 -4.81
N VAL A 83 10.04 -13.60 -4.70
CA VAL A 83 10.02 -12.83 -3.44
C VAL A 83 8.63 -12.34 -3.11
#